data_AF-A0A660R4V9-F1
#
_entry.id   AF-A0A660R4V9-F1
#
_cell.length_a   1.000
_cell.length_b   1.000
_cell.length_c   1.000
_cell.angle_alpha   90.00
_cell.angle_beta   90.00
_cell.angle_gamma   90.00
#
_symmetry.space_group_name_H-M   'P 1'
#
loop_
_entity.id
_entity.type
_entity.pdbx_description
1 polymer ?
#
loop_
_entity_poly.entity_id
_entity_poly.type
_entity_poly.pdbx_seq_one_letter_code
_entity_poly.pdbx_strand_id
1 'polypeptide(L)' 'MLIGVISEELQHLIEEVATKNNIEILLLSIQPDHVHLFISAPPRYSAN' A
#
# COMPACT_ATOMS: atom_id res chain seq x y z
N MET A 1 2.46 -15.94 -5.60
CA MET A 1 1.56 -15.74 -4.45
C MET A 1 2.24 -14.79 -3.48
N LEU A 2 1.49 -13.86 -2.92
CA LEU A 2 1.95 -12.88 -1.93
C LEU A 2 1.83 -13.48 -0.54
N ILE A 3 2.75 -14.37 -0.19
CA ILE A 3 2.75 -15.11 1.08
C ILE A 3 4.14 -15.10 1.74
N GLY A 4 4.17 -15.23 3.06
CA GLY A 4 5.40 -15.27 3.86
C GLY A 4 6.28 -14.02 3.64
N VAL A 5 7.57 -14.24 3.42
CA VAL A 5 8.54 -13.16 3.15
C VAL A 5 8.11 -12.24 2.00
N ILE A 6 7.43 -12.75 0.97
CA ILE A 6 6.99 -11.92 -0.16
C ILE A 6 5.91 -10.92 0.29
N SER A 7 4.97 -11.33 1.16
CA SER A 7 3.95 -10.40 1.69
C SER A 7 4.56 -9.38 2.65
N GLU A 8 5.54 -9.79 3.46
CA GLU A 8 6.22 -8.91 4.41
C GLU A 8 7.01 -7.81 3.68
N GLU A 9 7.82 -8.18 2.68
CA GLU A 9 8.57 -7.22 1.87
C GLU A 9 7.65 -6.31 1.05
N LEU A 10 6.54 -6.85 0.52
CA LEU A 10 5.55 -6.02 -0.16
C LEU A 10 4.91 -4.99 0.78
N GLN A 11 4.61 -5.38 2.02
CA GLN A 11 4.08 -4.46 3.02
C GLN A 11 5.07 -3.32 3.29
N HIS A 12 6.35 -3.65 3.54
CA HIS A 12 7.39 -2.65 3.78
C HIS A 12 7.53 -1.67 2.60
N LEU A 13 7.51 -2.18 1.36
CA LEU A 13 7.59 -1.34 0.16
C LEU A 13 6.37 -0.41 0.02
N ILE A 14 5.16 -0.91 0.31
CA ILE A 14 3.93 -0.08 0.27
C ILE A 14 4.03 1.04 1.31
N GLU A 15 4.43 0.73 2.54
CA GLU A 15 4.58 1.71 3.62
C GLU A 15 5.65 2.75 3.32
N GLU A 16 6.77 2.34 2.72
CA GLU A 16 7.85 3.23 2.29
C GLU A 16 7.37 4.20 1.19
N VAL A 17 6.67 3.69 0.17
CA VAL A 17 6.13 4.52 -0.92
C VAL A 17 5.07 5.47 -0.40
N ALA A 18 4.18 5.02 0.50
CA ALA A 18 3.15 5.85 1.09
C ALA A 18 3.77 7.01 1.88
N THR A 19 4.78 6.71 2.72
CA THR A 19 5.54 7.70 3.49
C THR A 19 6.19 8.73 2.57
N LYS A 20 6.92 8.28 1.53
CA LYS A 20 7.59 9.16 0.56
C LYS A 20 6.63 10.09 -0.17
N ASN A 21 5.38 9.68 -0.36
CA ASN A 21 4.37 10.44 -1.08
C ASN A 21 3.42 11.23 -0.17
N ASN A 22 3.61 11.21 1.16
CA ASN A 22 2.66 11.77 2.12
C ASN A 22 1.24 11.21 1.92
N ILE A 23 1.15 9.90 1.69
CA ILE A 23 -0.11 9.16 1.62
C ILE A 23 -0.29 8.45 2.95
N GLU A 24 -1.46 8.62 3.56
CA GLU A 24 -1.85 7.91 4.77
C GLU A 24 -2.55 6.60 4.38
N ILE A 25 -2.04 5.47 4.90
CA ILE A 25 -2.67 4.16 4.76
C ILE A 25 -3.73 4.03 5.86
N LEU A 26 -5.00 3.98 5.46
CA LEU A 26 -6.12 3.78 6.39
C LEU A 26 -6.37 2.29 6.65
N LEU A 27 -6.14 1.44 5.62
CA LEU A 27 -6.21 0.00 5.72
C LEU A 27 -5.31 -0.64 4.64
N LEU A 28 -4.54 -1.65 5.02
CA LEU A 28 -3.80 -2.51 4.10
C LEU A 28 -4.09 -3.97 4.46
N SER A 29 -4.55 -4.75 3.48
CA SER A 29 -4.73 -6.20 3.59
C SER A 29 -4.10 -6.88 2.37
N ILE A 30 -3.13 -7.76 2.62
CA ILE A 30 -2.41 -8.53 1.60
C ILE A 30 -2.93 -9.97 1.64
N GLN A 31 -3.62 -10.36 0.58
CA GLN A 31 -4.10 -11.72 0.36
C GLN A 31 -3.13 -12.45 -0.60
N PRO A 32 -3.10 -13.80 -0.62
CA PRO A 32 -2.14 -14.56 -1.42
C PRO A 32 -2.12 -14.24 -2.93
N ASP A 33 -3.22 -13.70 -3.46
CA ASP A 33 -3.43 -13.38 -4.87
C ASP A 33 -3.75 -11.91 -5.16
N HIS A 34 -4.04 -11.07 -4.15
CA HIS A 34 -4.38 -9.66 -4.34
C HIS A 34 -4.09 -8.79 -3.11
N VAL A 35 -4.16 -7.47 -3.26
CA VAL A 35 -3.99 -6.50 -2.17
C VAL A 35 -5.20 -5.56 -2.14
N HIS A 36 -5.76 -5.34 -0.96
CA HIS A 36 -6.68 -4.25 -0.67
C HIS A 36 -5.93 -3.13 0.03
N LEU A 37 -5.94 -1.95 -0.57
CA LEU A 37 -5.28 -0.76 -0.02
C LEU A 37 -6.29 0.39 -0.02
N PHE A 38 -6.62 0.90 1.17
CA PHE A 38 -7.47 2.05 1.36
C PHE A 38 -6.63 3.19 1.94
N ILE A 39 -6.66 4.35 1.29
CA ILE A 39 -5.73 5.45 1.56
C ILE A 39 -6.43 6.80 1.60
N SER A 40 -5.86 7.71 2.38
CA SER A 40 -6.04 9.14 2.23
C SER A 40 -4.81 9.71 1.52
N ALA A 41 -5.00 10.23 0.32
CA ALA A 41 -3.92 10.75 -0.50
C ALA A 41 -4.15 12.24 -0.80
N PRO A 42 -3.08 13.05 -0.88
CA PRO A 42 -3.20 14.43 -1.34
C PRO A 42 -3.88 14.51 -2.72
N PRO A 43 -4.79 15.49 -2.96
CA PRO A 43 -5.58 15.57 -4.19
C PRO A 43 -4.78 15.60 -5.50
N ARG A 44 -3.48 15.95 -5.43
CA ARG A 44 -2.55 15.92 -6.57
C ARG A 44 -2.26 14.52 -7.12
N TYR A 45 -2.51 13.44 -6.35
CA TYR A 45 -2.09 12.08 -6.72
C TYR A 45 -3.10 11.29 -7.57
N SER A 46 -4.37 11.71 -7.70
CA SER A 46 -5.31 11.31 -8.77
C SER A 46 -6.73 11.82 -8.47
N ALA A 47 -7.56 12.24 -9.43
CA ALA A 47 -7.27 12.81 -10.75
C ALA A 47 -8.53 13.52 -11.29
N ASN A 48 -8.34 14.30 -12.35
CA ASN A 48 -9.27 14.34 -13.47
C ASN A 48 -9.05 13.11 -14.35
#